data_AF-A0A953NY67-F1
#
_entry.id   AF-A0A953NY67-F1
#
_cell.length_a   1.000
_cell.length_b   1.000
_cell.length_c   1.000
_cell.angle_alpha   90.00
_cell.angle_beta   90.00
_cell.angle_gamma   90.00
#
_symmetry.space_group_name_H-M   'P 1'
#
loop_
_entity.id
_entity.type
_entity.pdbx_description
1 polymer ?
#
loop_
_entity_poly.entity_id
_entity_poly.type
_entity_poly.pdbx_seq_one_letter_code
_entity_poly.pdbx_strand_id
1 'polypeptide(L)'
;MLQAAINSRAAWRLRGNQWQWPWLKSIVLISILAPAVHAANKPDSGAFQGCRETGSGKDISINILKNRSKPVDKPTQMTVNAIIGQAKASGTLRRQQGVAVEGYLIAIRLADPDPANCNDSSLRNYWGWLATNKSDGRSQGIVVVITPRWQAANPKWSLANLQRLAAYGVKFRLTGWLLLDNAHQQDVGKDRATAWAIHPVTKIEILSNNLWSEQ
;
A
#
# COMPACT_ATOMS: atom_id res chain seq x y z
N MET A 1 -1.18 83.84 51.11
CA MET A 1 -0.19 84.93 51.03
C MET A 1 0.54 84.85 49.69
N LEU A 2 1.32 85.87 49.35
CA LEU A 2 2.34 86.02 48.30
C LEU A 2 3.07 84.72 47.86
N GLN A 3 3.70 84.59 46.67
CA GLN A 3 3.73 85.36 45.41
C GLN A 3 4.46 84.48 44.35
N ALA A 4 4.38 84.82 43.06
CA ALA A 4 5.21 84.27 41.97
C ALA A 4 6.69 84.77 42.05
N ALA A 5 7.68 84.45 41.18
CA ALA A 5 7.69 83.80 39.86
C ALA A 5 9.13 83.39 39.40
N ILE A 6 9.25 82.58 38.31
CA ILE A 6 10.14 82.75 37.12
C ILE A 6 11.63 83.12 37.38
N ASN A 7 12.68 82.37 36.99
CA ASN A 7 13.14 81.97 35.62
C ASN A 7 14.39 81.00 35.77
N SER A 8 15.16 80.47 34.78
CA SER A 8 15.20 80.50 33.29
C SER A 8 16.08 79.35 32.72
N ARG A 9 16.05 79.17 31.38
CA ARG A 9 17.05 78.54 30.47
C ARG A 9 17.17 77.00 30.41
N ALA A 10 17.34 76.52 29.17
CA ALA A 10 17.44 75.12 28.79
C ALA A 10 18.77 74.82 28.07
N ALA A 11 19.15 73.54 27.99
CA ALA A 11 19.97 73.00 26.91
C ALA A 11 19.70 71.50 26.72
N TRP A 12 19.38 71.07 25.49
CA TRP A 12 19.37 69.66 25.11
C TRP A 12 20.79 69.17 24.83
N ARG A 13 21.11 67.91 25.18
CA ARG A 13 22.13 67.12 24.47
C ARG A 13 21.96 65.62 24.66
N LEU A 14 21.41 64.96 23.64
CA LEU A 14 21.39 63.50 23.54
C LEU A 14 22.74 62.99 23.03
N ARG A 15 23.52 62.38 23.92
CA ARG A 15 24.58 61.38 23.62
C ARG A 15 24.65 60.43 24.81
N GLY A 16 24.64 59.10 24.68
CA GLY A 16 24.59 58.28 23.48
C GLY A 16 25.42 57.02 23.67
N ASN A 17 24.77 55.89 23.98
CA ASN A 17 25.38 54.56 23.98
C ASN A 17 24.25 53.50 23.90
N GLN A 18 23.95 53.03 22.69
CA GLN A 18 23.08 51.88 22.51
C GLN A 18 23.91 50.61 22.63
N TRP A 19 23.58 49.75 23.58
CA TRP A 19 24.11 48.38 23.64
C TRP A 19 23.45 47.55 22.54
N GLN A 20 24.11 47.42 21.39
CA GLN A 20 23.67 46.51 20.33
C GLN A 20 23.97 45.07 20.73
N TRP A 21 22.91 44.31 21.00
CA TRP A 21 23.01 42.87 21.16
C TRP A 21 23.29 42.22 19.79
N PRO A 22 24.34 41.38 19.66
CA PRO A 22 24.64 40.69 18.42
C PRO A 22 23.54 39.67 18.11
N TRP A 23 22.75 40.03 17.11
CA TRP A 23 21.67 39.32 16.45
C TRP A 23 22.06 37.89 16.06
N LEU A 24 21.87 36.96 17.00
CA LEU A 24 21.77 35.52 16.73
C LEU A 24 20.57 35.27 15.81
N LYS A 25 20.81 35.35 14.50
CA LYS A 25 19.88 34.90 13.46
C LYS A 25 19.66 33.41 13.66
N SER A 26 18.61 33.08 14.41
CA SER A 26 18.22 31.71 14.71
C SER A 26 17.73 31.07 13.42
N ILE A 27 18.62 30.40 12.71
CA ILE A 27 18.29 29.60 11.54
C ILE A 27 17.49 28.39 12.06
N VAL A 28 16.17 28.55 12.11
CA VAL A 28 15.25 27.44 12.34
C VAL A 28 15.32 26.56 11.10
N LEU A 29 16.23 25.59 11.13
CA LEU A 29 16.25 24.47 10.20
C LEU A 29 14.99 23.66 10.42
N ILE A 30 13.92 24.03 9.71
CA ILE A 30 12.75 23.19 9.52
C ILE A 30 13.22 22.02 8.64
N SER A 31 13.81 21.02 9.27
CA SER A 31 14.09 19.73 8.64
C SER A 31 12.76 19.09 8.28
N ILE A 32 12.32 19.34 7.03
CA ILE A 32 11.22 18.62 6.41
C ILE A 32 11.67 17.17 6.29
N LEU A 33 11.39 16.38 7.33
CA LEU A 33 11.44 14.92 7.29
C LEU A 33 10.36 14.47 6.31
N ALA A 34 10.70 14.45 5.04
CA ALA A 34 9.92 13.75 4.03
C ALA A 34 9.70 12.31 4.57
N PRO A 35 8.45 11.85 4.70
CA PRO A 35 8.19 10.52 5.23
C PRO A 35 8.89 9.52 4.32
N ALA A 36 9.85 8.78 4.87
CA ALA A 36 10.66 7.85 4.09
C ALA A 36 9.74 6.82 3.42
N VAL A 37 9.57 6.94 2.11
CA VAL A 37 8.74 6.05 1.29
C VAL A 37 9.49 4.72 1.20
N HIS A 38 9.25 3.87 2.19
CA HIS A 38 9.82 2.53 2.25
C HIS A 38 9.18 1.70 1.15
N ALA A 39 9.94 1.45 0.08
CA ALA A 39 9.57 0.47 -0.93
C ALA A 39 9.36 -0.91 -0.26
N ALA A 40 8.36 -1.65 -0.72
CA ALA A 40 8.08 -2.99 -0.25
C ALA A 40 9.34 -3.87 -0.29
N ASN A 41 9.63 -4.53 0.83
CA ASN A 41 10.72 -5.48 0.91
C ASN A 41 10.43 -6.64 -0.05
N LYS A 42 11.27 -6.76 -1.08
CA LYS A 42 11.25 -7.89 -2.00
C LYS A 42 11.63 -9.17 -1.23
N PRO A 43 10.83 -10.25 -1.27
CA PRO A 43 11.21 -11.54 -0.70
C PRO A 43 12.22 -12.27 -1.59
N ASP A 44 12.94 -13.21 -0.99
CA ASP A 44 13.86 -14.07 -1.73
C ASP A 44 13.17 -14.98 -2.76
N SER A 45 13.92 -15.29 -3.80
CA SER A 45 13.57 -16.25 -4.85
C SER A 45 13.91 -17.68 -4.44
N GLY A 46 13.10 -18.63 -4.89
CA GLY A 46 13.28 -20.05 -4.61
C GLY A 46 12.45 -20.55 -3.42
N ALA A 47 12.97 -21.54 -2.69
CA ALA A 47 12.22 -22.18 -1.62
C ALA A 47 11.98 -21.24 -0.43
N PHE A 48 10.73 -21.19 0.03
CA PHE A 48 10.32 -20.44 1.21
C PHE A 48 9.81 -21.44 2.26
N GLN A 49 10.47 -21.50 3.42
CA GLN A 49 10.17 -22.43 4.51
C GLN A 49 10.02 -23.89 4.01
N GLY A 50 10.99 -24.36 3.22
CA GLY A 50 10.99 -25.69 2.60
C GLY A 50 10.15 -25.81 1.32
N CYS A 51 9.08 -25.03 1.16
CA CYS A 51 8.23 -25.09 -0.03
C CYS A 51 8.87 -24.38 -1.24
N ARG A 52 9.09 -25.12 -2.34
CA ARG A 52 9.64 -24.59 -3.61
C ARG A 52 8.61 -23.69 -4.34
N GLU A 53 9.06 -22.78 -5.20
CA GLU A 53 8.13 -21.92 -6.00
C GLU A 53 7.18 -22.73 -6.90
N THR A 54 7.57 -23.95 -7.27
CA THR A 54 6.74 -24.95 -7.97
C THR A 54 5.53 -25.41 -7.17
N GLY A 55 5.49 -25.16 -5.85
CA GLY A 55 4.51 -25.70 -4.93
C GLY A 55 4.43 -27.22 -4.97
N SER A 56 3.20 -27.70 -4.85
CA SER A 56 2.78 -29.10 -4.90
C SER A 56 1.61 -29.28 -5.89
N GLY A 57 1.23 -30.53 -6.16
CA GLY A 57 0.17 -30.85 -7.12
C GLY A 57 0.64 -30.77 -8.57
N LYS A 58 -0.32 -30.72 -9.51
CA LYS A 58 -0.07 -30.88 -10.95
C LYS A 58 0.22 -29.56 -11.68
N ASP A 59 -0.38 -28.45 -11.26
CA ASP A 59 -0.26 -27.13 -11.91
C ASP A 59 1.01 -26.35 -11.51
N ILE A 60 2.18 -26.98 -11.63
CA ILE A 60 3.51 -26.39 -11.36
C ILE A 60 3.65 -24.98 -11.95
N SER A 61 3.19 -24.80 -13.19
CA SER A 61 3.28 -23.54 -13.94
C SER A 61 2.26 -22.47 -13.54
N ILE A 62 1.27 -22.75 -12.68
CA ILE A 62 0.46 -21.71 -12.01
C ILE A 62 1.06 -21.38 -10.65
N ASN A 63 1.57 -22.39 -9.93
CA ASN A 63 2.21 -22.23 -8.63
C ASN A 63 3.40 -21.25 -8.70
N ILE A 64 4.25 -21.36 -9.74
CA ILE A 64 5.36 -20.41 -9.99
C ILE A 64 4.85 -18.96 -10.17
N LEU A 65 3.71 -18.78 -10.85
CA LEU A 65 3.15 -17.45 -11.08
C LEU A 65 2.51 -16.86 -9.81
N LYS A 66 1.90 -17.71 -8.97
CA LYS A 66 1.40 -17.36 -7.63
C LYS A 66 2.53 -17.00 -6.67
N ASN A 67 3.60 -17.80 -6.64
CA ASN A 67 4.75 -17.66 -5.74
C ASN A 67 5.76 -16.56 -6.11
N ARG A 68 5.60 -15.90 -7.26
CA ARG A 68 6.64 -15.03 -7.85
C ARG A 68 7.18 -13.99 -6.84
N SER A 69 8.46 -14.12 -6.51
CA SER A 69 9.22 -13.19 -5.66
C SER A 69 9.62 -11.89 -6.36
N LYS A 70 9.48 -11.80 -7.69
CA LYS A 70 9.81 -10.59 -8.44
C LYS A 70 8.76 -9.47 -8.20
N PRO A 71 9.17 -8.24 -7.81
CA PRO A 71 8.29 -7.07 -7.77
C PRO A 71 7.81 -6.66 -9.17
N VAL A 72 6.83 -5.77 -9.24
CA VAL A 72 6.39 -5.17 -10.50
C VAL A 72 7.15 -3.85 -10.71
N ASP A 73 8.18 -3.88 -11.56
CA ASP A 73 9.08 -2.74 -11.78
C ASP A 73 8.39 -1.55 -12.48
N LYS A 74 7.42 -1.83 -13.37
CA LYS A 74 6.69 -0.85 -14.19
C LYS A 74 5.22 -1.29 -14.36
N PRO A 75 4.33 -0.98 -13.40
CA PRO A 75 2.93 -1.39 -13.46
C PRO A 75 2.13 -0.61 -14.51
N THR A 76 1.23 -1.29 -15.22
CA THR A 76 0.13 -0.61 -15.93
C THR A 76 -0.91 -0.15 -14.91
N GLN A 77 -1.27 1.14 -14.91
CA GLN A 77 -2.39 1.63 -14.10
C GLN A 77 -3.70 1.06 -14.65
N MET A 78 -4.51 0.43 -13.80
CA MET A 78 -5.82 -0.12 -14.17
C MET A 78 -6.87 0.18 -13.10
N THR A 79 -8.13 0.30 -13.49
CA THR A 79 -9.25 0.34 -12.53
C THR A 79 -9.76 -1.06 -12.25
N VAL A 80 -10.42 -1.25 -11.11
CA VAL A 80 -11.14 -2.49 -10.77
C VAL A 80 -12.10 -2.89 -11.91
N ASN A 81 -12.91 -1.95 -12.40
CA ASN A 81 -13.83 -2.17 -13.52
C ASN A 81 -13.11 -2.57 -14.82
N ALA A 82 -11.93 -2.01 -15.10
CA ALA A 82 -11.12 -2.38 -16.27
C ALA A 82 -10.47 -3.77 -16.16
N ILE A 83 -10.42 -4.37 -14.98
CA ILE A 83 -10.04 -5.78 -14.78
C ILE A 83 -11.27 -6.69 -14.85
N ILE A 84 -12.42 -6.28 -14.28
CA ILE A 84 -13.68 -7.00 -14.39
C ILE A 84 -14.11 -7.17 -15.85
N GLY A 85 -14.03 -6.09 -16.64
CA GLY A 85 -14.35 -6.08 -18.06
C GLY A 85 -13.35 -6.80 -18.98
N GLN A 86 -12.27 -7.38 -18.46
CA GLN A 86 -11.38 -8.18 -19.31
C GLN A 86 -12.04 -9.50 -19.69
N ALA A 87 -12.18 -9.70 -21.00
CA ALA A 87 -12.52 -11.00 -21.57
C ALA A 87 -11.65 -12.11 -20.96
N LYS A 88 -12.26 -13.26 -20.69
CA LYS A 88 -11.55 -14.50 -20.35
C LYS A 88 -10.79 -14.94 -21.60
N ALA A 89 -9.52 -14.55 -21.69
CA ALA A 89 -8.68 -14.92 -22.81
C ALA A 89 -8.61 -16.45 -22.93
N SER A 90 -8.82 -16.98 -24.14
CA SER A 90 -9.01 -18.41 -24.36
C SER A 90 -7.78 -19.24 -23.98
N GLY A 91 -7.95 -20.16 -23.03
CA GLY A 91 -7.04 -21.25 -22.68
C GLY A 91 -5.70 -20.87 -22.06
N THR A 92 -4.89 -20.08 -22.76
CA THR A 92 -3.43 -20.09 -22.64
C THR A 92 -2.85 -18.81 -22.02
N LEU A 93 -3.57 -17.69 -22.07
CA LEU A 93 -3.09 -16.39 -21.58
C LEU A 93 -3.25 -16.25 -20.06
N ARG A 94 -2.45 -17.02 -19.32
CA ARG A 94 -2.04 -16.70 -17.94
C ARG A 94 -1.21 -15.41 -17.99
N ARG A 95 -1.90 -14.27 -18.02
CA ARG A 95 -1.33 -12.93 -18.23
C ARG A 95 -0.17 -12.70 -17.25
N GLN A 96 0.91 -12.09 -17.74
CA GLN A 96 2.09 -11.74 -16.96
C GLN A 96 2.25 -10.21 -16.85
N GLN A 97 1.12 -9.49 -16.85
CA GLN A 97 1.09 -8.04 -16.78
C GLN A 97 1.18 -7.61 -15.31
N GLY A 98 2.19 -6.81 -14.99
CA GLY A 98 2.21 -6.07 -13.75
C GLY A 98 1.20 -4.93 -13.80
N VAL A 99 0.33 -4.84 -12.80
CA VAL A 99 -0.72 -3.82 -12.69
C VAL A 99 -0.62 -3.08 -11.37
N ALA A 100 -1.06 -1.82 -11.35
CA ALA A 100 -1.34 -1.05 -10.16
C ALA A 100 -2.81 -0.65 -10.20
N VAL A 101 -3.54 -0.92 -9.12
CA VAL A 101 -5.01 -0.83 -9.10
C VAL A 101 -5.46 -0.09 -7.86
N GLU A 102 -6.23 0.98 -8.06
CA GLU A 102 -6.83 1.74 -6.97
C GLU A 102 -8.25 1.24 -6.66
N GLY A 103 -8.60 1.18 -5.38
CA GLY A 103 -9.93 0.75 -4.91
C GLY A 103 -10.02 0.71 -3.39
N TYR A 104 -11.08 0.08 -2.88
CA TYR A 104 -11.28 -0.16 -1.45
C TYR A 104 -11.20 -1.66 -1.14
N LEU A 105 -10.47 -2.01 -0.09
CA LEU A 105 -10.38 -3.39 0.38
C LEU A 105 -11.63 -3.70 1.23
N ILE A 106 -12.61 -4.39 0.64
CA ILE A 106 -13.91 -4.68 1.27
C ILE A 106 -13.77 -5.64 2.45
N ALA A 107 -12.91 -6.64 2.29
CA ALA A 107 -12.55 -7.59 3.33
C ALA A 107 -11.16 -8.16 3.01
N ILE A 108 -10.53 -8.76 4.02
CA ILE A 108 -9.35 -9.63 3.86
C ILE A 108 -9.35 -10.72 4.94
N ARG A 109 -9.09 -11.95 4.52
CA ARG A 109 -9.06 -13.14 5.39
C ARG A 109 -7.78 -13.94 5.17
N LEU A 110 -7.54 -14.90 6.07
CA LEU A 110 -6.64 -16.01 5.78
C LEU A 110 -7.35 -16.94 4.77
N ALA A 111 -6.77 -17.09 3.58
CA ALA A 111 -7.21 -18.05 2.57
C ALA A 111 -6.87 -19.47 3.01
N ASP A 112 -7.53 -20.46 2.42
CA ASP A 112 -7.32 -21.88 2.75
C ASP A 112 -6.02 -22.39 2.11
N PRO A 113 -5.47 -23.56 2.52
CA PRO A 113 -4.18 -24.03 2.02
C PRO A 113 -4.15 -24.13 0.50
N ASP A 114 -3.12 -23.54 -0.12
CA ASP A 114 -2.97 -23.45 -1.58
C ASP A 114 -1.88 -24.44 -2.04
N PRO A 115 -2.09 -25.21 -3.13
CA PRO A 115 -1.05 -26.06 -3.69
C PRO A 115 0.26 -25.33 -3.99
N ALA A 116 0.21 -24.04 -4.34
CA ALA A 116 1.40 -23.21 -4.51
C ALA A 116 2.26 -23.09 -3.24
N ASN A 117 1.62 -23.07 -2.08
CA ASN A 117 2.28 -23.04 -0.76
C ASN A 117 2.41 -24.46 -0.18
N CYS A 118 2.54 -25.46 -1.06
CA CYS A 118 2.67 -26.88 -0.72
C CYS A 118 1.49 -27.47 0.08
N ASN A 119 0.32 -26.80 0.09
CA ASN A 119 -0.81 -27.06 0.99
C ASN A 119 -0.47 -26.99 2.50
N ASP A 120 0.61 -26.30 2.87
CA ASP A 120 0.99 -26.15 4.27
C ASP A 120 0.01 -25.21 5.01
N SER A 121 -0.52 -25.68 6.14
CA SER A 121 -1.49 -24.95 6.95
C SER A 121 -0.94 -23.71 7.68
N SER A 122 0.39 -23.59 7.79
CA SER A 122 1.09 -22.40 8.28
C SER A 122 1.35 -21.39 7.16
N LEU A 123 1.60 -21.86 5.94
CA LEU A 123 1.90 -21.04 4.76
C LEU A 123 0.62 -20.59 4.04
N ARG A 124 -0.31 -19.97 4.76
CA ARG A 124 -1.61 -19.55 4.21
C ARG A 124 -1.54 -18.15 3.58
N ASN A 125 -2.17 -18.01 2.41
CA ASN A 125 -2.30 -16.73 1.71
C ASN A 125 -3.20 -15.75 2.50
N TYR A 126 -2.97 -14.45 2.41
CA TYR A 126 -4.02 -13.47 2.70
C TYR A 126 -4.81 -13.23 1.42
N TRP A 127 -6.14 -13.34 1.50
CA TRP A 127 -7.08 -13.24 0.40
C TRP A 127 -8.05 -12.11 0.68
N GLY A 128 -8.06 -11.11 -0.18
CA GLY A 128 -8.91 -9.93 -0.05
C GLY A 128 -9.68 -9.61 -1.32
N TRP A 129 -10.61 -8.67 -1.19
CA TRP A 129 -11.49 -8.21 -2.26
C TRP A 129 -11.32 -6.71 -2.46
N LEU A 130 -10.75 -6.30 -3.59
CA LEU A 130 -10.60 -4.89 -3.97
C LEU A 130 -11.78 -4.49 -4.86
N ALA A 131 -12.59 -3.53 -4.42
CA ALA A 131 -13.75 -3.04 -5.16
C ALA A 131 -13.64 -1.53 -5.49
N THR A 132 -14.57 -1.01 -6.29
CA THR A 132 -14.53 0.38 -6.77
C THR A 132 -14.95 1.36 -5.68
N ASN A 133 -15.95 1.00 -4.87
CA ASN A 133 -16.51 1.81 -3.80
C ASN A 133 -16.35 1.11 -2.44
N LYS A 134 -16.24 1.86 -1.33
CA LYS A 134 -16.17 1.30 0.04
C LYS A 134 -17.40 0.44 0.42
N SER A 135 -18.55 0.71 -0.19
CA SER A 135 -19.83 0.04 0.06
C SER A 135 -20.12 -1.16 -0.84
N ASP A 136 -19.23 -1.50 -1.77
CA ASP A 136 -19.42 -2.63 -2.69
C ASP A 136 -19.33 -3.99 -1.96
N GLY A 137 -20.13 -4.97 -2.38
CA GLY A 137 -20.03 -6.35 -1.89
C GLY A 137 -18.86 -7.13 -2.49
N ARG A 138 -18.46 -8.25 -1.86
CA ARG A 138 -17.38 -9.13 -2.35
C ARG A 138 -17.59 -9.60 -3.79
N SER A 139 -18.84 -9.89 -4.17
CA SER A 139 -19.25 -10.24 -5.54
C SER A 139 -18.98 -9.16 -6.60
N GLN A 140 -18.79 -7.90 -6.21
CA GLN A 140 -18.41 -6.79 -7.08
C GLN A 140 -16.89 -6.54 -7.12
N GLY A 141 -16.12 -7.13 -6.21
CA GLY A 141 -14.68 -6.93 -6.11
C GLY A 141 -13.85 -7.90 -6.97
N ILE A 142 -12.61 -7.50 -7.27
CA ILE A 142 -11.57 -8.42 -7.76
C ILE A 142 -10.81 -9.03 -6.59
N VAL A 143 -10.35 -10.28 -6.76
CA VAL A 143 -9.53 -10.94 -5.73
C VAL A 143 -8.11 -10.40 -5.75
N VAL A 144 -7.55 -10.15 -4.57
CA VAL A 144 -6.15 -9.75 -4.38
C VAL A 144 -5.50 -10.67 -3.34
N VAL A 145 -4.28 -11.15 -3.62
CA VAL A 145 -3.63 -12.21 -2.83
C VAL A 145 -2.21 -11.82 -2.44
N ILE A 146 -1.92 -11.89 -1.13
CA ILE A 146 -0.57 -11.68 -0.57
C ILE A 146 -0.06 -13.05 -0.10
N THR A 147 0.98 -13.57 -0.75
CA THR A 147 1.52 -14.91 -0.45
C THR A 147 2.51 -14.87 0.73
N PRO A 148 2.71 -16.00 1.46
CA PRO A 148 3.49 -16.03 2.70
C PRO A 148 4.88 -15.39 2.63
N ARG A 149 5.59 -15.52 1.50
CA ARG A 149 6.90 -14.87 1.32
C ARG A 149 6.80 -13.34 1.32
N TRP A 150 5.78 -12.78 0.67
CA TRP A 150 5.53 -11.33 0.64
C TRP A 150 5.03 -10.82 2.01
N GLN A 151 4.26 -11.62 2.74
CA GLN A 151 3.86 -11.32 4.12
C GLN A 151 5.07 -11.26 5.06
N ALA A 152 5.96 -12.27 5.00
CA ALA A 152 7.12 -12.38 5.87
C ALA A 152 8.18 -11.30 5.61
N ALA A 153 8.38 -10.90 4.35
CA ALA A 153 9.26 -9.79 4.01
C ALA A 153 8.71 -8.42 4.48
N ASN A 154 7.39 -8.28 4.63
CA ASN A 154 6.72 -7.01 4.94
C ASN A 154 5.85 -7.12 6.22
N PRO A 155 6.44 -7.11 7.44
CA PRO A 155 5.70 -7.34 8.70
C PRO A 155 4.49 -6.41 8.94
N LYS A 156 4.52 -5.18 8.40
CA LYS A 156 3.39 -4.24 8.46
C LYS A 156 2.17 -4.73 7.71
N TRP A 157 2.30 -5.64 6.74
CA TRP A 157 1.20 -6.23 5.98
C TRP A 157 0.46 -7.33 6.77
N SER A 158 0.68 -7.44 8.08
CA SER A 158 -0.06 -8.33 8.98
C SER A 158 -1.58 -8.24 8.78
N LEU A 159 -2.25 -9.39 8.87
CA LEU A 159 -3.70 -9.51 8.62
C LEU A 159 -4.51 -8.50 9.45
N ALA A 160 -4.19 -8.35 10.73
CA ALA A 160 -4.86 -7.40 11.62
C ALA A 160 -4.68 -5.92 11.20
N ASN A 161 -3.52 -5.54 10.64
CA ASN A 161 -3.33 -4.20 10.10
C ASN A 161 -4.19 -3.97 8.86
N LEU A 162 -4.18 -4.92 7.92
CA LEU A 162 -4.95 -4.82 6.67
C LEU A 162 -6.47 -4.86 6.92
N GLN A 163 -6.94 -5.69 7.88
CA GLN A 163 -8.34 -5.71 8.31
C GLN A 163 -8.78 -4.39 8.95
N ARG A 164 -7.94 -3.80 9.82
CA ARG A 164 -8.21 -2.48 10.41
C ARG A 164 -8.26 -1.37 9.36
N LEU A 165 -7.35 -1.38 8.38
CA LEU A 165 -7.34 -0.42 7.27
C LEU A 165 -8.56 -0.60 6.35
N ALA A 166 -9.00 -1.84 6.09
CA ALA A 166 -10.25 -2.15 5.39
C ALA A 166 -11.48 -1.64 6.15
N ALA A 167 -11.56 -1.83 7.47
CA ALA A 167 -12.66 -1.34 8.30
C ALA A 167 -12.75 0.20 8.33
N TYR A 168 -11.62 0.89 8.49
CA TYR A 168 -11.55 2.34 8.27
C TYR A 168 -11.94 2.71 6.83
N GLY A 169 -11.68 1.83 5.87
CA GLY A 169 -12.02 1.99 4.46
C GLY A 169 -11.19 3.07 3.79
N VAL A 170 -9.89 3.11 4.10
CA VAL A 170 -8.93 3.90 3.33
C VAL A 170 -8.90 3.41 1.88
N LYS A 171 -8.63 4.31 0.93
CA LYS A 171 -8.39 3.90 -0.46
C LYS A 171 -7.01 3.26 -0.55
N PHE A 172 -6.92 2.09 -1.16
CA PHE A 172 -5.68 1.39 -1.44
C PHE A 172 -5.24 1.62 -2.89
N ARG A 173 -3.93 1.57 -3.15
CA ARG A 173 -3.36 1.22 -4.44
C ARG A 173 -2.57 -0.07 -4.26
N LEU A 174 -3.04 -1.15 -4.88
CA LEU A 174 -2.39 -2.45 -4.83
C LEU A 174 -1.64 -2.68 -6.14
N THR A 175 -0.34 -2.89 -6.03
CA THR A 175 0.53 -3.23 -7.15
C THR A 175 0.83 -4.73 -7.11
N GLY A 176 0.75 -5.41 -8.24
CA GLY A 176 0.99 -6.86 -8.33
C GLY A 176 0.76 -7.43 -9.71
N TRP A 177 0.78 -8.76 -9.81
CA TRP A 177 0.69 -9.46 -11.09
C TRP A 177 -0.73 -9.90 -11.40
N LEU A 178 -1.26 -9.53 -12.57
CA LEU A 178 -2.62 -9.86 -12.98
C LEU A 178 -2.71 -11.31 -13.52
N LEU A 179 -3.24 -12.22 -12.69
CA LEU A 179 -3.35 -13.65 -12.96
C LEU A 179 -4.78 -14.06 -13.30
N LEU A 180 -4.96 -14.99 -14.25
CA LEU A 180 -6.25 -15.66 -14.51
C LEU A 180 -6.34 -16.93 -13.66
N ASP A 181 -7.31 -16.96 -12.74
CA ASP A 181 -7.44 -18.00 -11.73
C ASP A 181 -8.65 -18.90 -12.01
N ASN A 182 -8.50 -19.77 -13.01
CA ASN A 182 -9.57 -20.65 -13.51
C ASN A 182 -10.12 -21.63 -12.45
N ALA A 183 -9.34 -21.94 -11.40
CA ALA A 183 -9.78 -22.79 -10.29
C ALA A 183 -10.90 -22.15 -9.43
N HIS A 184 -11.14 -20.85 -9.60
CA HIS A 184 -12.17 -20.07 -8.92
C HIS A 184 -13.25 -19.54 -9.88
N GLN A 185 -13.40 -20.17 -11.05
CA GLN A 185 -14.39 -19.77 -12.05
C GLN A 185 -15.84 -19.94 -11.54
N GLN A 186 -16.09 -20.94 -10.70
CA GLN A 186 -17.39 -21.18 -10.07
C GLN A 186 -17.80 -20.14 -9.01
N ASP A 187 -16.88 -19.29 -8.58
CA ASP A 187 -17.11 -18.26 -7.54
C ASP A 187 -17.50 -16.90 -8.14
N VAL A 188 -17.37 -16.75 -9.47
CA VAL A 188 -17.68 -15.53 -10.21
C VAL A 188 -19.19 -15.24 -10.12
N GLY A 189 -19.53 -13.99 -9.77
CA GLY A 189 -20.90 -13.55 -9.48
C GLY A 189 -21.41 -13.90 -8.07
N LYS A 190 -20.69 -14.75 -7.31
CA LYS A 190 -21.06 -15.14 -5.94
C LYS A 190 -20.20 -14.43 -4.90
N ASP A 191 -18.88 -14.54 -5.05
CA ASP A 191 -17.90 -13.99 -4.11
C ASP A 191 -16.77 -13.20 -4.80
N ARG A 192 -16.81 -13.06 -6.13
CA ARG A 192 -15.88 -12.22 -6.91
C ARG A 192 -16.51 -11.80 -8.24
N ALA A 193 -16.15 -10.64 -8.76
CA ALA A 193 -16.70 -10.13 -10.02
C ALA A 193 -16.11 -10.80 -11.26
N THR A 194 -14.91 -11.38 -11.17
CA THR A 194 -14.22 -12.01 -12.31
C THR A 194 -13.19 -13.04 -11.84
N ALA A 195 -12.80 -13.95 -12.74
CA ALA A 195 -11.75 -14.96 -12.50
C ALA A 195 -10.33 -14.37 -12.53
N TRP A 196 -10.16 -13.12 -12.99
CA TRP A 196 -8.92 -12.39 -12.82
C TRP A 196 -8.66 -12.04 -11.34
N ALA A 197 -7.39 -12.03 -10.93
CA ALA A 197 -6.93 -11.66 -9.59
C ALA A 197 -5.57 -10.93 -9.66
N ILE A 198 -5.25 -10.15 -8.63
CA ILE A 198 -3.87 -9.66 -8.42
C ILE A 198 -3.15 -10.68 -7.53
N HIS A 199 -2.30 -11.52 -8.11
CA HIS A 199 -1.63 -12.63 -7.43
C HIS A 199 -0.21 -12.86 -8.00
N PRO A 200 0.87 -12.61 -7.21
CA PRO A 200 0.86 -11.97 -5.89
C PRO A 200 0.72 -10.44 -6.02
N VAL A 201 0.19 -9.83 -4.96
CA VAL A 201 0.43 -8.42 -4.62
C VAL A 201 1.89 -8.26 -4.19
N THR A 202 2.56 -7.26 -4.74
CA THR A 202 4.01 -7.00 -4.58
C THR A 202 4.33 -5.62 -4.01
N LYS A 203 3.34 -4.73 -3.90
CA LYS A 203 3.43 -3.44 -3.19
C LYS A 203 2.05 -2.97 -2.75
N ILE A 204 1.95 -2.38 -1.56
CA ILE A 204 0.71 -1.87 -0.96
C ILE A 204 0.90 -0.39 -0.59
N GLU A 205 0.08 0.49 -1.17
CA GLU A 205 -0.03 1.90 -0.77
C GLU A 205 -1.44 2.19 -0.24
N ILE A 206 -1.54 3.12 0.71
CA ILE A 206 -2.81 3.70 1.16
C ILE A 206 -2.83 5.21 0.91
N LEU A 207 -4.02 5.75 0.62
CA LEU A 207 -4.26 7.18 0.48
C LEU A 207 -4.56 7.80 1.84
N SER A 208 -3.76 8.78 2.25
CA SER A 208 -3.97 9.57 3.46
C SER A 208 -3.59 11.03 3.20
N ASN A 209 -4.44 11.98 3.58
CA ASN A 209 -4.23 13.42 3.34
C ASN A 209 -3.86 13.76 1.88
N ASN A 210 -4.52 13.11 0.92
CA ASN A 210 -4.26 13.16 -0.53
C ASN A 210 -2.86 12.68 -0.99
N LEU A 211 -2.06 12.09 -0.10
CA LEU A 211 -0.77 11.49 -0.41
C LEU A 211 -0.84 9.96 -0.34
N TRP A 212 -0.09 9.29 -1.22
CA TRP A 212 0.07 7.85 -1.20
C TRP A 212 1.25 7.47 -0.29
N SER A 213 0.96 6.71 0.77
CA SER A 213 1.98 6.12 1.64
C SER A 213 2.08 4.63 1.39
N GLU A 214 3.26 4.16 1.02
CA GLU A 214 3.57 2.73 1.04
C GLU A 214 3.51 2.20 2.49
N GLN A 215 3.25 0.89 2.65
CA GLN A 215 3.07 0.24 3.94
C GLN A 215 4.32 -0.51 4.38
#